data_AF-A0A7K9HTG5-F1
#
_entry.id   AF-A0A7K9HTG5-F1
#
_cell.length_a   1.000
_cell.length_b   1.000
_cell.length_c   1.000
_cell.angle_alpha   90.00
_cell.angle_beta   90.00
_cell.angle_gamma   90.00
#
_symmetry.space_group_name_H-M   'P 1'
#
loop_
_entity.id
_entity.type
_entity.pdbx_description
1 polymer ?
#
loop_
_entity_poly.entity_id
_entity_poly.type
_entity_poly.pdbx_seq_one_letter_code
_entity_poly.pdbx_strand_id
1 'polypeptide(L)'
;QVFVCGDDMEAKQMVMDLIRALGLTPLDQGSLLAAQEIENYPLQLFPMWKLPVFLSLGLTTFFFFYCLVINVIYPYVNEKKDFSFFIAISIPNQVCPIVALMLLALCYVPGVLAAIIQLYRGTKYQRFPAWLDTWMLCRKQLGLVALAFASVHVLYTLVIPIRSFVRWRISSSILSQALSNKTAPLDTSKAWISDSYLALGILGFFFFVLLGITSLPSVSNSVNWREFRFVQVR
;
A
#
# COMPACT_ATOMS: atom_id res chain seq x y z
N GLN A 1 25.50 11.09 5.89
CA GLN A 1 26.32 9.87 6.05
C GLN A 1 27.27 9.80 4.87
N VAL A 2 28.52 9.39 5.07
CA VAL A 2 29.53 9.26 4.02
C VAL A 2 29.99 7.80 4.04
N PHE A 3 29.78 7.08 2.95
CA PHE A 3 30.21 5.70 2.83
C PHE A 3 31.72 5.64 2.55
N VAL A 4 32.43 4.80 3.30
CA VAL A 4 33.88 4.62 3.18
C VAL A 4 34.16 3.13 2.97
N CYS A 5 34.97 2.78 1.98
CA CYS A 5 35.44 1.42 1.74
C CYS A 5 36.93 1.43 1.40
N GLY A 6 37.66 0.36 1.73
CA GLY A 6 39.07 0.23 1.42
C GLY A 6 39.72 -0.96 2.10
N ASP A 7 40.80 -1.47 1.51
CA ASP A 7 41.50 -2.67 2.00
C ASP A 7 42.57 -2.34 3.06
N ASP A 8 43.13 -1.13 3.00
CA ASP A 8 44.05 -0.61 4.02
C ASP A 8 43.26 0.00 5.18
N MET A 9 43.35 -0.64 6.33
CA MET A 9 42.65 -0.23 7.56
C MET A 9 43.17 1.09 8.13
N GLU A 10 44.47 1.37 8.03
CA GLU A 10 45.05 2.61 8.56
C GLU A 10 44.60 3.80 7.72
N ALA A 11 44.71 3.69 6.40
CA ALA A 11 44.24 4.71 5.47
C ALA A 11 42.72 4.94 5.61
N LYS A 12 41.93 3.87 5.74
CA LYS A 12 40.48 3.96 5.92
C LYS A 12 40.11 4.69 7.21
N GLN A 13 40.77 4.37 8.32
CA GLN A 13 40.52 5.01 9.59
C GLN A 13 40.87 6.51 9.56
N MET A 14 42.00 6.89 8.95
CA MET A 14 42.36 8.31 8.76
C MET A 14 41.29 9.09 7.99
N VAL A 15 40.74 8.51 6.91
CA VAL A 15 39.64 9.12 6.14
C VAL A 15 38.37 9.24 6.98
N MET A 16 38.04 8.23 7.79
CA MET A 16 36.87 8.28 8.67
C MET A 16 37.01 9.37 9.75
N ASP A 17 38.20 9.56 10.32
CA ASP A 17 38.45 10.61 11.31
C ASP A 17 38.35 12.02 10.70
N LEU A 18 38.83 12.20 9.47
CA LEU A 18 38.63 13.44 8.71
C LEU A 18 37.13 13.73 8.49
N ILE A 19 36.35 12.72 8.10
CA ILE A 19 34.89 12.86 7.91
C ILE A 19 34.20 13.26 9.22
N ARG A 20 34.60 12.68 10.36
CA ARG A 20 34.09 13.08 11.68
C ARG A 20 34.45 14.53 12.01
N ALA A 21 35.68 14.95 11.74
CA ALA A 21 36.13 16.33 11.96
C ALA A 21 35.34 17.35 11.11
N LEU A 22 34.86 16.94 9.94
CA LEU A 22 33.97 17.74 9.09
C LEU A 22 32.50 17.77 9.59
N GLY A 23 32.19 17.14 10.73
CA GLY A 23 30.83 17.06 11.28
C GLY A 23 29.92 16.07 10.54
N LEU A 24 30.49 15.21 9.70
CA LEU A 24 29.75 14.19 8.95
C LEU A 24 29.84 12.83 9.65
N THR A 25 28.91 11.93 9.33
CA THR A 25 28.88 10.56 9.89
C THR A 25 29.50 9.57 8.89
N PRO A 26 30.73 9.06 9.12
CA PRO A 26 31.30 8.01 8.27
C PRO A 26 30.61 6.67 8.52
N LEU A 27 30.39 5.89 7.45
CA LEU A 27 29.88 4.53 7.49
C LEU A 27 30.86 3.60 6.76
N ASP A 28 31.47 2.69 7.48
CA ASP A 28 32.39 1.69 6.91
C ASP A 28 31.59 0.60 6.17
N GLN A 29 31.86 0.44 4.88
CA GLN A 29 31.26 -0.56 3.99
C GLN A 29 32.18 -1.76 3.75
N GLY A 30 33.34 -1.83 4.42
CA GLY A 30 34.27 -2.94 4.33
C GLY A 30 35.40 -2.73 3.33
N SER A 31 35.65 -3.74 2.49
CA SER A 31 36.75 -3.79 1.52
C SER A 31 36.47 -2.96 0.27
N LEU A 32 37.50 -2.79 -0.59
CA LEU A 32 37.37 -2.03 -1.84
C LEU A 32 36.34 -2.63 -2.81
N LEU A 33 35.95 -3.90 -2.63
CA LEU A 33 34.89 -4.54 -3.43
C LEU A 33 33.53 -3.81 -3.31
N ALA A 34 33.28 -3.12 -2.20
CA ALA A 34 32.05 -2.34 -2.00
C ALA A 34 32.01 -1.03 -2.82
N ALA A 35 33.14 -0.60 -3.40
CA ALA A 35 33.23 0.66 -4.15
C ALA A 35 32.22 0.72 -5.31
N GLN A 36 32.03 -0.40 -6.03
CA GLN A 36 31.06 -0.48 -7.12
C GLN A 36 29.63 -0.20 -6.64
N GLU A 37 29.24 -0.67 -5.45
CA GLU A 37 27.91 -0.39 -4.89
C GLU A 37 27.79 1.07 -4.46
N ILE A 38 28.84 1.63 -3.84
CA ILE A 38 28.90 3.04 -3.42
C ILE A 38 28.81 3.99 -4.62
N GLU A 39 29.52 3.72 -5.71
CA GLU A 39 29.49 4.51 -6.94
C GLU A 39 28.12 4.47 -7.64
N ASN A 40 27.45 3.32 -7.59
CA ASN A 40 26.12 3.16 -8.18
C ASN A 40 25.01 3.77 -7.32
N TYR A 41 25.18 3.85 -6.00
CA TYR A 41 24.18 4.37 -5.07
C TYR A 41 23.60 5.73 -5.45
N PRO A 42 24.39 6.80 -5.74
CA PRO A 42 23.85 8.12 -6.09
C PRO A 42 23.13 8.15 -7.45
N LEU A 43 23.38 7.16 -8.34
CA LEU A 43 22.77 7.09 -9.66
C LEU A 43 21.39 6.41 -9.65
N GLN A 44 21.05 5.70 -8.58
CA GLN A 44 19.81 4.94 -8.49
C GLN A 44 18.63 5.82 -8.06
N LEU A 45 17.62 5.92 -8.92
CA LEU A 45 16.33 6.54 -8.58
C LEU A 45 15.26 5.46 -8.32
N PHE A 46 14.98 5.21 -7.04
CA PHE A 46 13.94 4.29 -6.55
C PHE A 46 13.85 2.93 -7.30
N PRO A 47 14.94 2.17 -7.43
CA PRO A 47 15.00 0.97 -8.29
C PRO A 47 13.94 -0.09 -7.91
N MET A 48 13.74 -0.31 -6.60
CA MET A 48 12.78 -1.28 -6.07
C MET A 48 11.31 -0.83 -6.12
N TRP A 49 11.05 0.44 -6.44
CA TRP A 49 9.70 0.99 -6.50
C TRP A 49 9.08 0.95 -7.89
N LYS A 50 9.90 0.77 -8.94
CA LYS A 50 9.45 0.76 -10.33
C LYS A 50 8.28 -0.21 -10.53
N LEU A 51 8.48 -1.48 -10.17
CA LEU A 51 7.46 -2.52 -10.33
C LEU A 51 6.18 -2.21 -9.52
N PRO A 52 6.23 -1.95 -8.20
CA PRO A 52 5.06 -1.55 -7.41
C PRO A 52 4.29 -0.35 -7.97
N VAL A 53 5.00 0.68 -8.44
CA VAL A 53 4.39 1.91 -8.97
C VAL A 53 3.74 1.67 -10.33
N PHE A 54 4.41 0.99 -11.26
CA PHE A 54 3.82 0.68 -12.56
C PHE A 54 2.61 -0.26 -12.42
N LEU A 55 2.71 -1.25 -11.53
CA LEU A 55 1.60 -2.16 -11.24
C LEU A 55 0.41 -1.40 -10.63
N SER A 56 0.64 -0.55 -9.63
CA SER A 56 -0.44 0.21 -9.00
C SER A 56 -1.06 1.22 -9.97
N LEU A 57 -0.27 1.86 -10.83
CA LEU A 57 -0.76 2.75 -11.87
C LEU A 57 -1.64 1.98 -12.86
N GLY A 58 -1.16 0.83 -13.38
CA GLY A 58 -1.91 0.00 -14.32
C GLY A 58 -3.25 -0.49 -13.74
N LEU A 59 -3.24 -0.98 -12.50
CA LEU A 59 -4.47 -1.39 -11.80
C LEU A 59 -5.42 -0.20 -11.58
N THR A 60 -4.90 0.94 -11.12
CA THR A 60 -5.69 2.15 -10.89
C THR A 60 -6.36 2.62 -12.18
N THR A 61 -5.61 2.70 -13.28
CA THR A 61 -6.13 3.10 -14.59
C THR A 61 -7.21 2.14 -15.08
N PHE A 62 -6.98 0.83 -14.97
CA PHE A 62 -7.96 -0.19 -15.36
C PHE A 62 -9.28 -0.03 -14.60
N PHE A 63 -9.23 -0.01 -13.26
CA PHE A 63 -10.44 0.11 -12.44
C PHE A 63 -11.09 1.49 -12.55
N PHE A 64 -10.32 2.55 -12.78
CA PHE A 64 -10.86 3.87 -13.04
C PHE A 64 -11.74 3.87 -14.29
N PHE A 65 -11.26 3.35 -15.42
CA PHE A 65 -12.06 3.27 -16.65
C PHE A 65 -13.25 2.33 -16.49
N TYR A 66 -13.07 1.20 -15.81
CA TYR A 66 -14.18 0.30 -15.48
C TYR A 66 -15.30 1.01 -14.70
N CYS A 67 -14.96 1.70 -13.61
CA CYS A 67 -15.90 2.47 -12.81
C CYS A 67 -16.48 3.67 -13.58
N LEU A 68 -15.72 4.30 -14.47
CA LEU A 68 -16.18 5.40 -15.31
C LEU A 68 -17.28 4.93 -16.27
N VAL A 69 -17.07 3.80 -16.93
CA VAL A 69 -18.05 3.21 -17.85
C VAL A 69 -19.35 2.90 -17.11
N ILE A 70 -19.27 2.25 -15.94
CA ILE A 70 -20.46 1.80 -15.21
C ILE A 70 -21.19 2.96 -14.51
N ASN A 71 -20.47 3.86 -13.86
CA ASN A 71 -21.09 4.85 -12.98
C ASN A 71 -21.39 6.19 -13.68
N VAL A 72 -20.78 6.46 -14.83
CA VAL A 72 -20.95 7.74 -15.56
C VAL A 72 -21.47 7.52 -16.96
N ILE A 73 -20.80 6.70 -17.78
CA ILE A 73 -21.17 6.53 -19.20
C ILE A 73 -22.52 5.80 -19.32
N TYR A 74 -22.71 4.70 -18.59
CA TYR A 74 -23.93 3.92 -18.67
C TYR A 74 -25.20 4.71 -18.25
N PRO A 75 -25.23 5.42 -17.10
CA PRO A 75 -26.38 6.26 -16.73
C PRO A 75 -26.61 7.43 -17.70
N TYR A 76 -25.53 7.98 -18.27
CA TYR A 76 -25.63 9.05 -19.25
C TYR A 76 -26.31 8.57 -20.54
N VAL A 77 -25.91 7.41 -21.05
CA VAL A 77 -26.46 6.86 -22.30
C VAL A 77 -27.90 6.34 -22.12
N ASN A 78 -28.16 5.58 -21.04
CA ASN A 78 -29.43 4.88 -20.88
C ASN A 78 -30.49 5.67 -20.11
N GLU A 79 -30.10 6.41 -19.06
CA GLU A 79 -31.03 7.14 -18.19
C GLU A 79 -31.05 8.64 -18.48
N LYS A 80 -30.18 9.13 -19.38
CA LYS A 80 -29.98 10.57 -19.69
C LYS A 80 -29.68 11.42 -18.45
N LYS A 81 -29.04 10.81 -17.43
CA LYS A 81 -28.62 11.49 -16.19
C LYS A 81 -27.14 11.76 -16.21
N ASP A 82 -26.74 12.97 -15.87
CA ASP A 82 -25.33 13.34 -15.72
C ASP A 82 -24.86 13.09 -14.29
N PHE A 83 -23.97 12.11 -14.13
CA PHE A 83 -23.26 11.81 -12.89
C PHE A 83 -21.74 12.02 -13.02
N SER A 84 -21.28 12.82 -13.99
CA SER A 84 -19.86 13.12 -14.22
C SER A 84 -19.11 13.58 -12.95
N PHE A 85 -19.78 14.29 -12.05
CA PHE A 85 -19.21 14.70 -10.76
C PHE A 85 -18.78 13.53 -9.85
N PHE A 86 -19.19 12.29 -10.13
CA PHE A 86 -18.69 11.10 -9.44
C PHE A 86 -17.20 10.87 -9.65
N ILE A 87 -16.61 11.39 -10.73
CA ILE A 87 -15.17 11.30 -11.04
C ILE A 87 -14.32 11.90 -9.91
N ALA A 88 -14.80 12.94 -9.22
CA ALA A 88 -14.00 13.65 -8.23
C ALA A 88 -13.79 12.87 -6.91
N ILE A 89 -14.79 12.12 -6.45
CA ILE A 89 -14.75 11.44 -5.14
C ILE A 89 -15.33 10.04 -5.19
N SER A 90 -16.50 9.83 -5.81
CA SER A 90 -17.17 8.52 -5.79
C SER A 90 -16.35 7.44 -6.50
N ILE A 91 -15.79 7.74 -7.68
CA ILE A 91 -14.99 6.79 -8.45
C ILE A 91 -13.66 6.50 -7.74
N PRO A 92 -12.85 7.50 -7.33
CA PRO A 92 -11.66 7.25 -6.51
C PRO A 92 -11.94 6.42 -5.26
N ASN A 93 -13.06 6.68 -4.55
CA ASN A 93 -13.42 5.92 -3.35
C ASN A 93 -13.84 4.46 -3.64
N GLN A 94 -14.15 4.10 -4.89
CA GLN A 94 -14.33 2.70 -5.30
C GLN A 94 -12.99 2.08 -5.73
N VAL A 95 -12.15 2.82 -6.45
CA VAL A 95 -10.88 2.32 -7.01
C VAL A 95 -9.83 2.11 -5.92
N CYS A 96 -9.65 3.08 -5.03
CA CYS A 96 -8.62 3.04 -3.98
C CYS A 96 -8.68 1.77 -3.10
N PRO A 97 -9.83 1.37 -2.50
CA PRO A 97 -9.87 0.16 -1.69
C PRO A 97 -9.62 -1.11 -2.50
N ILE A 98 -10.08 -1.20 -3.76
CA ILE A 98 -9.83 -2.35 -4.63
C ILE A 98 -8.32 -2.50 -4.88
N VAL A 99 -7.66 -1.42 -5.29
CA VAL A 99 -6.23 -1.41 -5.55
C VAL A 99 -5.44 -1.70 -4.27
N ALA A 100 -5.83 -1.12 -3.13
CA ALA A 100 -5.20 -1.40 -1.84
C ALA A 100 -5.26 -2.89 -1.48
N LEU A 101 -6.44 -3.52 -1.58
CA LEU A 101 -6.62 -4.93 -1.28
C LEU A 101 -5.88 -5.84 -2.26
N MET A 102 -5.88 -5.52 -3.56
CA MET A 102 -5.13 -6.29 -4.55
C MET A 102 -3.62 -6.24 -4.30
N LEU A 103 -3.07 -5.05 -4.06
CA LEU A 103 -1.65 -4.89 -3.77
C LEU A 103 -1.27 -5.57 -2.45
N LEU A 104 -2.11 -5.47 -1.41
CA LEU A 104 -1.91 -6.17 -0.15
C LEU A 104 -1.88 -7.69 -0.36
N ALA A 105 -2.81 -8.24 -1.15
CA ALA A 105 -2.80 -9.67 -1.50
C ALA A 105 -1.50 -10.06 -2.22
N LEU A 106 -1.05 -9.24 -3.18
CA LEU A 106 0.20 -9.47 -3.92
C LEU A 106 1.47 -9.39 -3.05
N CYS A 107 1.41 -8.85 -1.83
CA CYS A 107 2.50 -8.97 -0.87
C CYS A 107 2.66 -10.40 -0.32
N TYR A 108 1.55 -11.12 -0.14
CA TYR A 108 1.53 -12.43 0.51
C TYR A 108 1.54 -13.62 -0.46
N VAL A 109 0.97 -13.44 -1.66
CA VAL A 109 0.98 -14.47 -2.73
C VAL A 109 2.36 -15.05 -3.03
N PRO A 110 3.47 -14.28 -3.18
CA PRO A 110 4.76 -14.88 -3.53
C PRO A 110 5.29 -15.79 -2.40
N GLY A 111 4.93 -15.54 -1.15
CA GLY A 111 5.27 -16.42 -0.03
C GLY A 111 4.57 -17.77 -0.12
N VAL A 112 3.29 -17.77 -0.52
CA VAL A 112 2.52 -19.00 -0.74
C VAL A 112 3.09 -19.78 -1.94
N LEU A 113 3.37 -19.10 -3.05
CA LEU A 113 3.98 -19.72 -4.24
C LEU A 113 5.37 -20.31 -3.93
N ALA A 114 6.19 -19.58 -3.16
CA ALA A 114 7.48 -20.06 -2.71
C ALA A 114 7.36 -21.34 -1.87
N ALA A 115 6.37 -21.41 -0.96
CA ALA A 115 6.11 -22.61 -0.18
C ALA A 115 5.70 -23.81 -1.05
N ILE A 116 4.80 -23.60 -2.02
CA ILE A 116 4.38 -24.65 -2.97
C ILE A 116 5.59 -25.16 -3.78
N ILE A 117 6.42 -24.25 -4.30
CA ILE A 117 7.62 -24.61 -5.08
C ILE A 117 8.63 -25.39 -4.22
N GLN A 118 8.83 -24.99 -2.97
CA GLN A 118 9.73 -25.69 -2.05
C GLN A 118 9.23 -27.11 -1.72
N LEU A 119 7.92 -27.28 -1.51
CA LEU A 119 7.31 -28.59 -1.28
C LEU A 119 7.45 -29.49 -2.51
N TYR A 120 7.16 -28.96 -3.71
CA TYR A 120 7.30 -29.70 -4.96
C TYR A 120 8.75 -30.16 -5.21
N ARG A 121 9.74 -29.32 -4.90
CA ARG A 121 11.16 -29.64 -5.06
C ARG A 121 11.71 -30.54 -3.95
N GLY A 122 11.03 -30.66 -2.82
CA GLY A 122 11.51 -31.38 -1.64
C GLY A 122 12.75 -30.75 -0.97
N THR A 123 13.12 -29.52 -1.34
CA THR A 123 14.30 -28.84 -0.79
C THR A 123 14.16 -27.33 -0.83
N LYS A 124 14.67 -26.65 0.21
CA LYS A 124 14.75 -25.19 0.29
C LYS A 124 16.03 -24.61 -0.32
N TYR A 125 17.00 -25.46 -0.66
CA TYR A 125 18.34 -25.03 -1.08
C TYR A 125 18.45 -24.72 -2.57
N GLN A 126 17.41 -24.98 -3.35
CA GLN A 126 17.36 -24.59 -4.76
C GLN A 126 16.87 -23.15 -4.92
N ARG A 127 17.57 -22.36 -5.75
CA ARG A 127 17.22 -20.96 -6.03
C ARG A 127 15.82 -20.85 -6.68
N PHE A 128 15.10 -19.80 -6.32
CA PHE A 128 13.82 -19.48 -6.97
C PHE A 128 14.04 -18.99 -8.41
N PRO A 129 13.03 -19.12 -9.29
CA PRO A 129 13.03 -18.42 -10.57
C PRO A 129 13.21 -16.91 -10.38
N ALA A 130 13.93 -16.25 -11.27
CA ALA A 130 14.31 -14.84 -11.14
C ALA A 130 13.10 -13.90 -10.96
N TRP A 131 11.97 -14.20 -11.59
CA TRP A 131 10.75 -13.39 -11.44
C TRP A 131 10.17 -13.45 -10.01
N LEU A 132 10.21 -14.61 -9.37
CA LEU A 132 9.70 -14.80 -8.02
C LEU A 132 10.63 -14.17 -6.99
N ASP A 133 11.94 -14.29 -7.21
CA ASP A 133 12.95 -13.66 -6.37
C ASP A 133 12.81 -12.12 -6.41
N THR A 134 12.71 -11.55 -7.61
CA THR A 134 12.47 -10.10 -7.80
C THR A 134 11.17 -9.66 -7.12
N TRP A 135 10.10 -10.44 -7.24
CA TRP A 135 8.82 -10.13 -6.57
C TRP A 135 8.93 -10.20 -5.04
N MET A 136 9.62 -11.19 -4.50
CA MET A 136 9.84 -11.35 -3.06
C MET A 136 10.58 -10.17 -2.44
N LEU A 137 11.51 -9.55 -3.19
CA LEU A 137 12.26 -8.36 -2.76
C LEU A 137 11.40 -7.07 -2.78
N CYS A 138 10.37 -7.01 -3.62
CA CYS A 138 9.48 -5.84 -3.76
C CYS A 138 8.29 -5.84 -2.78
N ARG A 139 8.15 -6.84 -1.91
CA ARG A 139 6.98 -6.98 -1.00
C ARG A 139 6.79 -5.79 -0.07
N LYS A 140 7.88 -5.24 0.46
CA LYS A 140 7.83 -4.05 1.33
C LYS A 140 7.23 -2.85 0.59
N GLN A 141 7.68 -2.62 -0.64
CA GLN A 141 7.24 -1.50 -1.47
C GLN A 141 5.79 -1.68 -1.91
N LEU A 142 5.37 -2.89 -2.29
CA LEU A 142 3.97 -3.21 -2.56
C LEU A 142 3.08 -2.92 -1.35
N GLY A 143 3.49 -3.35 -0.15
CA GLY A 143 2.73 -3.14 1.08
C GLY A 143 2.60 -1.66 1.45
N LEU A 144 3.65 -0.87 1.25
CA LEU A 144 3.61 0.58 1.49
C LEU A 144 2.73 1.33 0.49
N VAL A 145 2.77 0.96 -0.79
CA VAL A 145 1.86 1.53 -1.81
C VAL A 145 0.42 1.16 -1.49
N ALA A 146 0.15 -0.09 -1.11
CA ALA A 146 -1.16 -0.56 -0.68
C ALA A 146 -1.70 0.22 0.52
N LEU A 147 -0.84 0.49 1.53
CA LEU A 147 -1.19 1.30 2.71
C LEU A 147 -1.53 2.76 2.32
N ALA A 148 -0.84 3.33 1.33
CA ALA A 148 -1.16 4.67 0.83
C ALA A 148 -2.56 4.72 0.20
N PHE A 149 -2.91 3.75 -0.66
CA PHE A 149 -4.26 3.65 -1.22
C PHE A 149 -5.33 3.42 -0.14
N ALA A 150 -5.04 2.59 0.86
CA ALA A 150 -5.95 2.36 1.99
C ALA A 150 -6.17 3.66 2.79
N SER A 151 -5.10 4.43 3.06
CA SER A 151 -5.20 5.73 3.75
C SER A 151 -6.07 6.72 2.97
N VAL A 152 -5.88 6.80 1.64
CA VAL A 152 -6.70 7.66 0.77
C VAL A 152 -8.17 7.21 0.79
N HIS A 153 -8.44 5.91 0.76
CA HIS A 153 -9.80 5.37 0.89
C HIS A 153 -10.46 5.75 2.22
N VAL A 154 -9.72 5.67 3.34
CA VAL A 154 -10.22 6.11 4.66
C VAL A 154 -10.62 7.58 4.61
N LEU A 155 -9.76 8.46 4.07
CA LEU A 155 -10.07 9.88 3.94
C LEU A 155 -11.32 10.12 3.08
N TYR A 156 -11.42 9.48 1.92
CA TYR A 156 -12.60 9.61 1.06
C TYR A 156 -13.88 9.10 1.73
N THR A 157 -13.79 8.06 2.55
CA THR A 157 -14.92 7.49 3.28
C THR A 157 -15.37 8.41 4.42
N LEU A 158 -14.44 8.99 5.17
CA LEU A 158 -14.76 9.90 6.27
C LEU A 158 -15.41 11.20 5.81
N VAL A 159 -15.13 11.66 4.59
CA VAL A 159 -15.76 12.88 4.04
C VAL A 159 -17.14 12.65 3.41
N ILE A 160 -17.62 11.40 3.30
CA ILE A 160 -18.92 11.05 2.70
C ILE A 160 -20.08 11.90 3.24
N PRO A 161 -20.26 12.07 4.58
CA PRO A 161 -21.41 12.81 5.13
C PRO A 161 -21.42 14.31 4.79
N ILE A 162 -20.27 14.88 4.41
CA ILE A 162 -20.13 16.30 4.09
C ILE A 162 -20.53 16.59 2.63
N ARG A 163 -20.49 15.58 1.76
CA ARG A 163 -20.73 15.72 0.32
C ARG A 163 -22.17 16.16 0.02
N SER A 164 -22.31 17.19 -0.82
CA SER A 164 -23.61 17.75 -1.22
C SER A 164 -24.55 16.71 -1.81
N PHE A 165 -24.06 15.80 -2.65
CA PHE A 165 -24.87 14.74 -3.24
C PHE A 165 -25.44 13.77 -2.20
N VAL A 166 -24.66 13.41 -1.19
CA VAL A 166 -25.09 12.49 -0.11
C VAL A 166 -26.15 13.17 0.75
N ARG A 167 -25.91 14.43 1.14
CA ARG A 167 -26.88 15.25 1.88
C ARG A 167 -28.19 15.38 1.10
N TRP A 168 -28.12 15.78 -0.17
CA TRP A 168 -29.28 15.88 -1.04
C TRP A 168 -30.05 14.55 -1.15
N ARG A 169 -29.35 13.42 -1.30
CA ARG A 169 -29.97 12.09 -1.38
C ARG A 169 -30.70 11.70 -0.09
N ILE A 170 -30.10 11.95 1.07
CA ILE A 170 -30.72 11.70 2.38
C ILE A 170 -31.97 12.59 2.54
N SER A 171 -31.85 13.91 2.31
CA SER A 171 -32.97 14.84 2.40
C SER A 171 -34.12 14.49 1.44
N SER A 172 -33.81 14.12 0.20
CA SER A 172 -34.80 13.70 -0.79
C SER A 172 -35.53 12.41 -0.37
N SER A 173 -34.80 11.45 0.23
CA SER A 173 -35.39 10.22 0.76
C SER A 173 -36.33 10.49 1.93
N ILE A 174 -35.92 11.36 2.87
CA ILE A 174 -36.74 11.76 4.02
C ILE A 174 -38.00 12.47 3.55
N LEU A 175 -37.87 13.44 2.65
CA LEU A 175 -39.00 14.19 2.09
C LEU A 175 -39.98 13.26 1.36
N SER A 176 -39.48 12.32 0.56
CA SER A 176 -40.32 11.34 -0.13
C SER A 176 -41.10 10.46 0.85
N GLN A 177 -40.49 10.03 1.96
CA GLN A 177 -41.19 9.24 2.98
C GLN A 177 -42.28 10.06 3.67
N ALA A 178 -41.97 11.29 4.07
CA ALA A 178 -42.90 12.22 4.70
C ALA A 178 -44.12 12.51 3.81
N LEU A 179 -43.89 12.86 2.53
CA LEU A 179 -44.97 13.13 1.57
C LEU A 179 -45.84 11.90 1.28
N SER A 180 -45.28 10.69 1.39
CA SER A 180 -46.01 9.44 1.20
C SER A 180 -46.71 8.92 2.48
N ASN A 181 -46.60 9.62 3.61
CA ASN A 181 -47.07 9.17 4.93
C ASN A 181 -46.62 7.74 5.29
N LYS A 182 -45.40 7.36 4.88
CA LYS A 182 -44.81 6.04 5.17
C LYS A 182 -43.76 6.16 6.25
N THR A 183 -43.79 5.23 7.20
CA THR A 183 -42.70 5.02 8.16
C THR A 183 -41.98 3.71 7.83
N ALA A 184 -40.65 3.75 7.87
CA ALA A 184 -39.82 2.55 7.72
C ALA A 184 -39.31 2.13 9.10
N PRO A 185 -39.68 0.94 9.62
CA PRO A 185 -39.11 0.44 10.86
C PRO A 185 -37.61 0.19 10.68
N LEU A 186 -36.86 0.27 11.78
CA LEU A 186 -35.43 -0.05 11.77
C LEU A 186 -35.23 -1.51 11.38
N ASP A 187 -34.54 -1.73 10.27
CA ASP A 187 -34.07 -3.05 9.86
C ASP A 187 -32.80 -3.39 10.62
N THR A 188 -32.95 -4.19 11.69
CA THR A 188 -31.84 -4.58 12.57
C THR A 188 -30.79 -5.42 11.84
N SER A 189 -31.17 -6.18 10.80
CA SER A 189 -30.23 -6.97 10.01
C SER A 189 -29.30 -6.05 9.20
N LYS A 190 -29.86 -5.02 8.56
CA LYS A 190 -29.05 -4.02 7.85
C LYS A 190 -28.16 -3.22 8.78
N ALA A 191 -28.63 -2.89 9.99
CA ALA A 191 -27.81 -2.22 11.00
C ALA A 191 -26.60 -3.08 11.37
N TRP A 192 -26.80 -4.37 11.67
CA TRP A 192 -25.71 -5.30 11.96
C TRP A 192 -24.69 -5.41 10.84
N ILE A 193 -25.13 -5.58 9.59
CA ILE A 193 -24.23 -5.65 8.44
C ILE A 193 -23.43 -4.35 8.31
N SER A 194 -24.12 -3.20 8.43
CA SER A 194 -23.52 -1.88 8.30
C SER A 194 -22.42 -1.63 9.32
N ASP A 195 -22.70 -1.93 10.59
CA ASP A 195 -21.75 -1.70 11.66
C ASP A 195 -20.60 -2.71 11.63
N SER A 196 -20.88 -3.95 11.22
CA SER A 196 -19.88 -5.02 11.15
C SER A 196 -18.79 -4.74 10.11
N TYR A 197 -19.16 -4.37 8.87
CA TYR A 197 -18.13 -4.11 7.85
C TYR A 197 -17.29 -2.86 8.20
N LEU A 198 -17.91 -1.86 8.85
CA LEU A 198 -17.21 -0.66 9.28
C LEU A 198 -16.21 -0.98 10.40
N ALA A 199 -16.63 -1.75 11.41
CA ALA A 199 -15.77 -2.18 12.50
C ALA A 199 -14.58 -3.01 12.00
N LEU A 200 -14.84 -3.96 11.09
CA LEU A 200 -13.78 -4.78 10.48
C LEU A 200 -12.84 -3.94 9.61
N GLY A 201 -13.35 -2.94 8.88
CA GLY A 201 -12.53 -2.00 8.12
C GLY A 201 -11.61 -1.17 9.01
N ILE A 202 -12.12 -0.67 10.14
CA ILE A 202 -11.33 0.10 11.13
C ILE A 202 -10.22 -0.78 11.72
N LEU A 203 -10.56 -1.99 12.18
CA LEU A 203 -9.60 -2.93 12.76
C LEU A 203 -8.55 -3.38 11.73
N GLY A 204 -8.98 -3.68 10.50
CA GLY A 204 -8.07 -4.03 9.41
C GLY A 204 -7.10 -2.89 9.07
N PHE A 205 -7.60 -1.65 9.00
CA PHE A 205 -6.75 -0.48 8.75
C PHE A 205 -5.78 -0.21 9.90
N PHE A 206 -6.20 -0.38 11.15
CA PHE A 206 -5.32 -0.26 12.32
C PHE A 206 -4.11 -1.20 12.22
N PHE A 207 -4.35 -2.49 11.93
CA PHE A 207 -3.26 -3.45 11.72
C PHE A 207 -2.41 -3.11 10.48
N PHE A 208 -3.03 -2.58 9.42
CA PHE A 208 -2.29 -2.14 8.25
C PHE A 208 -1.32 -0.98 8.56
N VAL A 209 -1.75 -0.01 9.37
CA VAL A 209 -0.88 1.07 9.84
C VAL A 209 0.25 0.52 10.71
N LEU A 210 -0.01 -0.47 11.56
CA LEU A 210 1.03 -1.14 12.37
C LEU A 210 2.10 -1.82 11.50
N LEU A 211 1.71 -2.47 10.40
CA LEU A 211 2.64 -3.00 9.39
C LEU A 211 3.48 -1.88 8.74
N GLY A 212 2.88 -0.73 8.47
CA GLY A 212 3.58 0.45 7.96
C GLY A 212 4.61 1.00 8.93
N ILE A 213 4.26 1.12 10.22
CA ILE A 213 5.16 1.62 11.27
C ILE A 213 6.37 0.69 11.41
N THR A 214 6.15 -0.63 11.45
CA THR A 214 7.24 -1.61 11.54
C THR A 214 8.10 -1.70 10.27
N SER A 215 7.66 -1.09 9.17
CA SER A 215 8.44 -0.96 7.93
C SER A 215 9.45 0.21 7.96
N LEU A 216 9.36 1.11 8.94
CA LEU A 216 10.33 2.19 9.13
C LEU A 216 11.70 1.61 9.52
N PRO A 217 12.82 2.03 8.91
CA PRO A 217 14.14 1.50 9.23
C PRO A 217 14.52 1.63 10.71
N SER A 218 14.14 2.72 11.38
CA SER A 218 14.40 2.93 12.82
C SER A 218 13.73 1.89 13.71
N VAL A 219 12.48 1.51 13.38
CA VAL A 219 11.71 0.49 14.12
C VAL A 219 12.17 -0.92 13.72
N SER A 220 12.37 -1.16 12.43
CA SER A 220 12.83 -2.47 11.93
C SER A 220 14.20 -2.85 12.49
N ASN A 221 15.07 -1.87 12.76
CA ASN A 221 16.40 -2.10 13.34
C ASN A 221 16.36 -2.27 14.87
N SER A 222 15.27 -1.87 15.54
CA SER A 222 15.12 -2.01 17.00
C SER A 222 14.39 -3.30 17.42
N VAL A 223 13.93 -4.09 16.45
CA VAL A 223 13.06 -5.26 16.67
C VAL A 223 13.81 -6.51 16.21
N ASN A 224 13.74 -7.60 16.99
CA ASN A 224 14.41 -8.84 16.59
C ASN A 224 13.63 -9.56 15.46
N TRP A 225 14.28 -10.53 14.80
CA TRP A 225 13.66 -11.25 13.68
C TRP A 225 12.35 -12.00 14.05
N ARG A 226 12.21 -12.46 15.30
CA ARG A 226 11.00 -13.17 15.74
C ARG A 226 9.81 -12.22 15.87
N GLU A 227 10.03 -11.06 16.48
CA GLU A 227 9.04 -9.99 16.62
C GLU A 227 8.66 -9.40 15.26
N PHE A 228 9.65 -9.12 14.40
CA PHE A 228 9.41 -8.62 13.04
C PHE A 228 8.54 -9.61 12.24
N ARG A 229 8.88 -10.90 12.29
CA ARG A 229 8.09 -11.94 11.63
C ARG A 229 6.69 -12.10 12.24
N PHE A 230 6.54 -11.91 13.55
CA PHE A 230 5.22 -11.94 14.18
C PHE A 230 4.34 -10.85 13.59
N VAL A 231 4.82 -9.60 13.56
CA VAL A 231 4.01 -8.48 13.05
C VAL A 231 3.77 -8.56 11.53
N GLN A 232 4.78 -8.94 10.74
CA GLN A 232 4.70 -8.87 9.27
C GLN A 232 4.04 -10.08 8.61
N VAL A 233 3.89 -11.20 9.32
CA VAL A 233 3.44 -12.48 8.73
C VAL A 233 2.24 -13.09 9.46
N ARG A 234 2.07 -12.87 10.77
CA ARG A 234 0.94 -13.40 11.55
C ARG A 234 -0.11 -12.34 11.78
#